data_AF-Q2U762-F1
#
_entry.id   AF-Q2U762-F1
#
_cell.length_a   1.000
_cell.length_b   1.000
_cell.length_c   1.000
_cell.angle_alpha   90.00
_cell.angle_beta   90.00
_cell.angle_gamma   90.00
#
_symmetry.space_group_name_H-M   'P 1'
#
loop_
_entity.id
_entity.type
_entity.pdbx_description
1 polymer ?
#
loop_
_entity_poly.entity_id
_entity_poly.type
_entity_poly.pdbx_seq_one_letter_code
_entity_poly.pdbx_strand_id
1 'polypeptide(L)'
;MWKMIIGQSIYQLAVTLVLHFAGSSIFSYTPDDKDGLQTAVFNTYVWMQIFNMYNNRQLENSINLLEGLSRNWLFICVTLLMMGCQILIIFVGGRVFSVVRLTGTQWAYSLVLGALSILVGFVIRLVPDEPVEWVFDGLGVVWSFILLKLKTFRRRRDDDVGV
;
A
#
# COMPACT_ATOMS: atom_id res chain seq x y z
N MET A 1 -1.89 8.17 -14.00
CA MET A 1 -2.16 8.38 -12.56
C MET A 1 -2.81 7.17 -11.90
N TRP A 2 -3.90 6.64 -12.44
CA TRP A 2 -4.61 5.47 -11.90
C TRP A 2 -3.72 4.21 -11.74
N LYS A 3 -2.82 3.93 -12.71
CA LYS A 3 -1.85 2.82 -12.61
C LYS A 3 -0.95 2.87 -11.37
N MET A 4 -0.54 4.08 -10.96
CA MET A 4 0.28 4.26 -9.75
C MET A 4 -0.53 3.97 -8.49
N ILE A 5 -1.77 4.46 -8.43
CA ILE A 5 -2.68 4.22 -7.30
C ILE A 5 -2.93 2.71 -7.15
N ILE A 6 -3.28 2.03 -8.24
CA ILE A 6 -3.58 0.60 -8.22
C ILE A 6 -2.32 -0.21 -7.89
N GLY A 7 -1.20 0.04 -8.59
CA GLY A 7 0.02 -0.72 -8.40
C GLY A 7 0.63 -0.54 -7.00
N GLN A 8 0.67 0.68 -6.47
CA GLN A 8 1.12 0.92 -5.10
C GLN A 8 0.19 0.31 -4.07
N SER A 9 -1.13 0.39 -4.25
CA SER A 9 -2.09 -0.23 -3.33
C SER A 9 -1.98 -1.76 -3.33
N ILE A 10 -1.82 -2.38 -4.51
CA ILE A 10 -1.57 -3.83 -4.63
C ILE A 10 -0.27 -4.20 -3.92
N TYR A 11 0.81 -3.45 -4.13
CA TYR A 11 2.08 -3.70 -3.47
C TYR A 11 1.95 -3.63 -1.94
N GLN A 12 1.38 -2.55 -1.42
CA GLN A 12 1.21 -2.34 0.02
C GLN A 12 0.32 -3.42 0.66
N LEU A 13 -0.76 -3.81 -0.03
CA LEU A 13 -1.65 -4.86 0.41
C LEU A 13 -0.95 -6.23 0.37
N ALA A 14 -0.25 -6.55 -0.71
CA ALA A 14 0.49 -7.80 -0.83
C ALA A 14 1.56 -7.92 0.26
N VAL A 15 2.36 -6.87 0.49
CA VAL A 15 3.38 -6.86 1.53
C VAL A 15 2.76 -6.99 2.92
N THR A 16 1.71 -6.22 3.23
CA THR A 16 1.07 -6.31 4.55
C THR A 16 0.43 -7.68 4.80
N LEU A 17 -0.24 -8.27 3.81
CA LEU A 17 -0.80 -9.62 3.93
C LEU A 17 0.27 -10.70 4.07
N VAL A 18 1.35 -10.63 3.27
CA VAL A 18 2.47 -11.56 3.37
C VAL A 18 3.12 -11.46 4.75
N LEU A 19 3.35 -10.25 5.26
CA LEU A 19 3.88 -10.07 6.62
C LEU A 19 2.90 -10.57 7.69
N HIS A 20 1.60 -10.32 7.53
CA HIS A 20 0.59 -10.72 8.50
C HIS A 20 0.44 -12.25 8.60
N PHE A 21 0.41 -12.94 7.47
CA PHE A 21 0.20 -14.40 7.43
C PHE A 21 1.49 -15.21 7.45
N ALA A 22 2.53 -14.77 6.74
CA ALA A 22 3.80 -15.49 6.60
C ALA A 22 4.95 -14.88 7.41
N GLY A 23 4.77 -13.73 8.05
CA GLY A 23 5.84 -13.08 8.81
C GLY A 23 6.31 -13.90 10.03
N SER A 24 5.44 -14.74 10.61
CA SER A 24 5.86 -15.67 11.66
C SER A 24 6.91 -16.68 11.18
N SER A 25 6.74 -17.21 9.95
CA SER A 25 7.67 -18.13 9.32
C SER A 25 8.92 -17.44 8.77
N ILE A 26 8.79 -16.23 8.23
CA ILE A 26 9.90 -15.50 7.58
C ILE A 26 10.88 -14.95 8.63
N PHE A 27 10.37 -14.47 9.76
CA PHE A 27 11.18 -13.86 10.80
C PHE A 27 11.42 -14.77 12.01
N SER A 28 11.05 -16.06 11.90
CA SER A 28 11.21 -17.06 12.95
C SER A 28 10.65 -16.61 14.30
N TYR A 29 9.47 -15.98 14.29
CA TYR A 29 8.80 -15.59 15.53
C TYR A 29 8.28 -16.82 16.25
N THR A 30 8.61 -16.95 17.54
CA THR A 30 7.97 -17.92 18.43
C THR A 30 6.47 -17.57 18.56
N PRO A 31 5.55 -18.55 18.63
CA PRO A 31 4.10 -18.30 18.70
C PRO A 31 3.61 -17.38 19.84
N ASP A 32 4.45 -17.10 20.85
CA ASP A 32 4.18 -16.12 21.92
C ASP A 32 4.43 -14.64 21.51
N ASP A 33 5.08 -14.38 20.37
CA ASP A 33 5.51 -13.03 19.96
C ASP A 33 4.59 -12.41 18.88
N LYS A 34 3.28 -12.68 19.00
CA LYS A 34 2.26 -12.16 18.07
C LYS A 34 2.20 -10.64 18.06
N ASP A 35 2.43 -10.01 19.21
CA ASP A 35 2.44 -8.56 19.36
C ASP A 35 3.63 -7.93 18.63
N GLY A 36 4.79 -8.60 18.62
CA GLY A 36 5.97 -8.22 17.85
C GLY A 36 5.69 -8.24 16.35
N LEU A 37 5.03 -9.29 15.87
CA LEU A 37 4.65 -9.41 14.46
C LEU A 37 3.65 -8.32 14.04
N GLN A 38 2.59 -8.08 14.83
CA GLN A 38 1.62 -7.03 14.54
C GLN A 38 2.27 -5.64 14.51
N THR A 39 3.19 -5.39 15.43
CA THR A 39 3.96 -4.14 15.44
C THR A 39 4.87 -4.03 14.21
N ALA A 40 5.49 -5.13 13.77
CA ALA A 40 6.33 -5.15 12.56
C ALA A 40 5.51 -4.87 11.30
N VAL A 41 4.32 -5.44 11.18
CA VAL A 41 3.38 -5.18 10.08
C VAL A 41 2.98 -3.71 10.07
N PHE A 42 2.57 -3.17 11.22
CA PHE A 42 2.20 -1.76 11.36
C PHE A 42 3.38 -0.84 11.01
N ASN A 43 4.56 -1.11 11.55
CA ASN A 43 5.76 -0.31 11.31
C ASN A 43 6.14 -0.31 9.82
N THR A 44 6.10 -1.48 9.17
CA THR A 44 6.36 -1.59 7.73
C THR A 44 5.32 -0.83 6.91
N TYR A 45 4.04 -0.90 7.30
CA TYR A 45 2.98 -0.16 6.62
C TYR A 45 3.20 1.35 6.68
N VAL A 46 3.54 1.90 7.84
CA VAL A 46 3.79 3.35 7.96
C VAL A 46 5.02 3.76 7.15
N TRP A 47 6.10 2.97 7.15
CA TRP A 47 7.26 3.24 6.30
C TRP A 47 6.90 3.23 4.82
N MET A 48 6.11 2.25 4.36
CA MET A 48 5.58 2.25 2.99
C MET A 48 4.76 3.51 2.68
N GLN A 49 3.98 4.05 3.62
CA GLN A 49 3.26 5.31 3.40
C GLN A 49 4.19 6.52 3.27
N ILE A 50 5.20 6.61 4.14
CA ILE A 50 6.21 7.69 4.09
C ILE A 50 6.93 7.65 2.73
N PHE A 51 7.37 6.48 2.29
CA PHE A 51 8.06 6.32 1.01
C PHE A 51 7.14 6.51 -0.20
N ASN A 52 5.88 6.06 -0.13
CA ASN A 52 4.90 6.31 -1.18
C ASN A 52 4.58 7.80 -1.36
N MET A 53 4.69 8.61 -0.30
CA MET A 53 4.55 10.06 -0.40
C MET A 53 5.58 10.67 -1.37
N TYR A 54 6.81 10.13 -1.43
CA TYR A 54 7.81 10.55 -2.42
C TYR A 54 7.41 10.17 -3.85
N ASN A 55 6.84 8.98 -4.05
CA ASN A 55 6.31 8.55 -5.35
C ASN A 55 5.14 9.44 -5.82
N ASN A 56 4.30 9.92 -4.91
CA ASN A 56 3.13 10.74 -5.23
C ASN A 56 3.45 12.23 -5.41
N ARG A 57 4.59 12.71 -4.88
CA ARG A 57 5.05 14.09 -5.05
C ARG A 57 5.23 14.46 -6.52
N GLN A 58 5.66 13.52 -7.33
CA GLN A 58 6.03 13.77 -8.72
C GLN A 58 5.00 13.11 -9.63
N LEU A 59 3.95 13.85 -10.00
CA LEU A 59 2.86 13.35 -10.85
C LEU A 59 3.24 13.29 -12.34
N GLU A 60 4.34 13.93 -12.73
CA GLU A 60 4.78 14.10 -14.12
C GLU A 60 5.90 13.11 -14.49
N ASN A 61 5.98 12.71 -15.77
CA ASN A 61 6.87 11.68 -16.33
C ASN A 61 8.39 11.99 -16.26
N SER A 62 8.84 12.76 -15.27
CA SER A 62 10.26 12.98 -15.02
C SER A 62 10.85 11.86 -14.17
N ILE A 63 12.06 11.44 -14.54
CA ILE A 63 12.81 10.31 -13.95
C ILE A 63 13.47 10.73 -12.62
N ASN A 64 13.54 12.05 -12.35
CA ASN A 64 14.29 12.63 -11.25
C ASN A 64 13.43 12.83 -9.98
N LEU A 65 13.19 11.76 -9.21
CA LEU A 65 12.47 11.78 -7.92
C LEU A 65 12.97 12.84 -6.92
N LEU A 66 14.27 13.15 -6.96
CA LEU A 66 14.95 14.06 -6.04
C LEU A 66 15.01 15.52 -6.54
N GLU A 67 14.62 15.78 -7.79
CA GLU A 67 14.69 17.13 -8.35
C GLU A 67 13.67 18.05 -7.66
N GLY A 68 14.16 19.19 -7.16
CA GLY A 68 13.36 20.15 -6.41
C GLY A 68 12.86 19.66 -5.05
N LEU A 69 13.42 18.58 -4.47
CA LEU A 69 13.09 18.13 -3.11
C LEU A 69 13.42 19.22 -2.08
N SER A 70 14.62 19.80 -2.16
CA SER A 70 15.10 20.86 -1.26
C SER A 70 14.35 22.19 -1.39
N ARG A 71 13.62 22.40 -2.50
CA ARG A 71 12.86 23.63 -2.74
C ARG A 71 11.50 23.64 -2.03
N ASN A 72 10.96 22.47 -1.68
CA ASN A 72 9.66 22.36 -1.00
C ASN A 72 9.86 22.07 0.49
N TRP A 73 10.02 23.13 1.28
CA TRP A 73 10.24 23.03 2.73
C TRP A 73 9.06 22.36 3.47
N LEU A 74 7.82 22.58 3.04
CA LEU A 74 6.64 21.96 3.66
C LEU A 74 6.67 20.43 3.49
N PHE A 75 7.06 19.94 2.32
CA PHE A 75 7.21 18.50 2.08
C PHE A 75 8.26 17.88 3.01
N ILE A 76 9.41 18.55 3.15
CA ILE A 76 10.48 18.09 4.06
C ILE A 76 9.99 18.10 5.51
N CYS A 77 9.34 19.18 5.94
CA CYS A 77 8.80 19.33 7.29
C CYS A 77 7.81 18.21 7.63
N VAL A 78 6.83 17.95 6.76
CA VAL A 78 5.83 16.89 6.97
C VAL A 78 6.48 15.51 6.97
N THR A 79 7.46 15.25 6.10
CA THR A 79 8.18 13.98 6.08
C THR A 79 8.96 13.75 7.36
N LEU A 80 9.69 14.77 7.83
CA LEU A 80 10.44 14.71 9.09
C LEU A 80 9.51 14.52 10.29
N LEU A 81 8.36 15.21 10.31
CA LEU A 81 7.34 15.04 11.33
C LEU A 81 6.80 13.61 11.34
N MET A 82 6.45 13.05 10.18
CA MET A 82 5.97 11.67 10.06
C MET A 82 7.01 10.65 10.53
N MET A 83 8.28 10.80 10.13
CA MET A 83 9.37 9.93 10.60
C MET A 83 9.59 10.05 12.10
N GLY A 84 9.58 11.27 12.65
CA GLY A 84 9.72 11.52 14.08
C GLY A 84 8.57 10.91 14.90
N CYS A 85 7.33 11.14 14.47
CA CYS A 85 6.14 10.53 15.06
C CYS A 85 6.21 9.00 15.00
N GLN A 86 6.64 8.43 13.87
CA GLN A 86 6.76 6.98 13.72
C GLN A 86 7.77 6.38 14.70
N ILE A 87 8.94 7.02 14.84
CA ILE A 87 9.94 6.60 15.84
C ILE A 87 9.35 6.71 17.25
N LEU A 88 8.68 7.82 17.58
CA LEU A 88 8.05 8.00 18.89
C LEU A 88 7.01 6.90 19.17
N ILE A 89 6.15 6.57 18.20
CA ILE A 89 5.14 5.52 18.36
C ILE A 89 5.80 4.17 18.69
N ILE A 90 6.86 3.78 17.97
CA ILE A 90 7.51 2.48 18.20
C ILE A 90 8.24 2.41 19.55
N PHE A 91 8.85 3.51 20.02
CA PHE A 91 9.61 3.50 21.28
C PHE A 91 8.80 3.85 22.53
N VAL A 92 7.75 4.67 22.38
CA VAL A 92 6.97 5.28 23.49
C VAL A 92 5.49 4.90 23.42
N GLY A 93 4.96 4.53 22.26
CA GLY A 93 3.53 4.29 22.06
C GLY A 93 2.94 3.16 22.92
N GLY A 94 3.71 2.11 23.17
CA GLY A 94 3.37 1.02 24.08
C GLY A 94 1.91 0.55 23.95
N ARG A 95 1.18 0.51 25.07
CA ARG A 95 -0.23 0.05 25.11
C ARG A 95 -1.21 0.93 24.34
N VAL A 96 -0.93 2.22 24.14
CA VAL A 96 -1.89 3.14 23.47
C VAL A 96 -2.05 2.77 22.00
N PHE A 97 -0.96 2.35 21.36
CA PHE A 97 -0.95 1.93 19.96
C PHE A 97 -0.86 0.40 19.81
N SER A 98 -0.94 -0.35 20.93
CA SER A 98 -0.71 -1.81 20.96
C SER A 98 0.58 -2.21 20.25
N VAL A 99 1.66 -1.46 20.51
CA VAL A 99 2.96 -1.67 19.89
C VAL A 99 3.98 -2.12 20.93
N VAL A 100 4.82 -3.08 20.56
CA VAL A 100 5.97 -3.52 21.34
C VAL A 100 7.27 -3.01 20.71
N ARG A 101 8.33 -2.91 21.51
CA ARG A 101 9.63 -2.47 21.00
C ARG A 101 10.17 -3.52 20.04
N LEU A 102 10.36 -3.11 18.78
CA LEU A 102 10.93 -3.95 17.75
C LEU A 102 12.44 -4.13 17.96
N THR A 103 12.93 -5.30 17.57
CA THR A 103 14.37 -5.55 17.48
C THR A 103 14.96 -4.81 16.27
N GLY A 104 16.23 -4.43 16.32
CA GLY A 104 16.91 -3.72 15.22
C GLY A 104 16.78 -4.42 13.85
N THR A 105 16.77 -5.76 13.83
CA THR A 105 16.57 -6.54 12.61
C THR A 105 15.17 -6.37 12.02
N GLN A 106 14.13 -6.40 12.85
CA GLN A 106 12.74 -6.20 12.42
C GLN A 106 12.52 -4.77 11.89
N TRP A 107 13.18 -3.80 12.52
CA TRP A 107 13.20 -2.43 12.06
C TRP A 107 13.90 -2.30 10.70
N ALA A 108 15.05 -2.95 10.50
CA ALA A 108 15.74 -2.97 9.22
C ALA A 108 14.87 -3.57 8.10
N TYR A 109 14.19 -4.70 8.34
CA TYR A 109 13.28 -5.28 7.35
C TYR A 109 12.14 -4.34 6.97
N SER A 110 11.55 -3.66 7.95
CA SER A 110 10.45 -2.70 7.69
C SER A 110 10.90 -1.51 6.82
N LEU A 111 12.13 -1.03 7.03
CA LEU A 111 12.71 0.03 6.20
C LEU A 111 13.02 -0.44 4.79
N VAL A 112 13.61 -1.64 4.65
CA VAL A 112 13.93 -2.21 3.33
C VAL A 112 12.66 -2.42 2.52
N LEU A 113 11.64 -3.06 3.09
CA LEU A 113 10.33 -3.25 2.44
C LEU A 113 9.64 -1.91 2.14
N GLY A 114 9.81 -0.93 3.04
CA GLY A 114 9.40 0.44 2.78
C GLY A 114 10.10 1.04 1.55
N ALA A 115 11.42 0.99 1.49
CA ALA A 115 12.22 1.59 0.43
C ALA A 115 11.96 0.90 -0.93
N LEU A 116 11.68 -0.40 -0.93
CA LEU A 116 11.25 -1.14 -2.13
C LEU A 116 9.97 -0.55 -2.75
N SER A 117 9.10 0.10 -1.97
CA SER A 117 7.92 0.80 -2.53
C SER A 117 8.29 1.94 -3.50
N ILE A 118 9.43 2.60 -3.28
CA ILE A 118 9.97 3.61 -4.21
C ILE A 118 10.36 2.94 -5.52
N LEU A 119 11.10 1.83 -5.45
CA LEU A 119 11.50 1.08 -6.64
C LEU A 119 10.30 0.54 -7.40
N VAL A 120 9.30 0.01 -6.70
CA VAL A 120 8.05 -0.45 -7.33
C VAL A 120 7.32 0.73 -8.01
N GLY A 121 7.31 1.91 -7.38
CA GLY A 121 6.75 3.11 -7.98
C GLY A 121 7.48 3.53 -9.24
N PHE A 122 8.80 3.42 -9.25
CA PHE A 122 9.62 3.65 -10.43
C PHE A 122 9.32 2.63 -11.54
N VAL A 123 9.24 1.34 -11.21
CA VAL A 123 8.93 0.27 -12.18
C VAL A 123 7.54 0.47 -12.80
N ILE A 124 6.52 0.80 -12.00
CA ILE A 124 5.15 1.06 -12.50
C ILE A 124 5.12 2.23 -13.50
N ARG A 125 5.99 3.23 -13.34
CA ARG A 125 6.09 4.34 -14.30
C ARG A 125 6.68 3.91 -15.64
N LEU A 126 7.58 2.94 -15.65
CA LEU A 126 8.19 2.41 -16.87
C LEU A 126 7.22 1.53 -17.68
N VAL A 127 6.18 1.00 -17.06
CA VAL A 127 5.19 0.17 -17.75
C VAL A 127 4.28 1.04 -18.64
N PRO A 128 4.22 0.79 -19.96
CA PRO A 128 3.32 1.49 -20.87
C PRO A 128 1.86 1.17 -20.56
N ASP A 129 0.95 2.10 -20.91
CA ASP A 129 -0.48 2.00 -20.54
C ASP A 129 -1.25 0.94 -21.38
N GLU A 130 -0.76 0.62 -22.58
CA GLU A 130 -1.39 -0.31 -23.54
C GLU A 130 -1.73 -1.72 -22.98
N PRO A 131 -0.80 -2.46 -22.34
CA PRO A 131 -1.12 -3.78 -21.79
C PRO A 131 -2.06 -3.72 -20.59
N VAL A 132 -2.07 -2.61 -19.85
CA VAL A 132 -2.92 -2.44 -18.67
C VAL A 132 -4.35 -2.15 -19.12
N GLU A 133 -4.54 -1.24 -20.07
CA GLU A 133 -5.86 -0.93 -20.64
C GLU A 133 -6.54 -2.18 -21.24
N TRP A 134 -5.80 -3.05 -21.93
CA TRP A 134 -6.35 -4.31 -22.46
C TRP A 134 -6.94 -5.24 -21.38
N VAL A 135 -6.27 -5.38 -20.23
CA VAL A 135 -6.77 -6.19 -19.10
C VAL A 135 -8.01 -5.55 -18.47
N PHE A 136 -8.00 -4.23 -18.31
CA PHE A 136 -9.11 -3.50 -17.70
C PHE A 136 -10.35 -3.43 -18.61
N ASP A 137 -10.17 -3.28 -19.93
CA ASP A 137 -11.27 -3.35 -20.90
C ASP A 137 -11.91 -4.74 -20.90
N GLY A 138 -11.09 -5.80 -20.82
CA GLY A 138 -11.59 -7.17 -20.67
C GLY A 138 -12.46 -7.34 -19.41
N LEU A 139 -12.03 -6.80 -18.27
CA LEU A 139 -12.80 -6.81 -17.02
C LEU A 139 -14.07 -5.95 -17.11
N GLY A 140 -14.01 -4.78 -17.76
CA GLY A 140 -15.14 -3.88 -17.96
C GLY A 140 -16.26 -4.50 -18.80
N VAL A 141 -15.90 -5.29 -19.81
CA VAL A 141 -16.86 -6.08 -20.60
C VAL A 141 -17.53 -7.14 -19.73
N VAL A 142 -16.76 -7.92 -18.97
CA VAL A 142 -17.32 -8.94 -18.06
C VAL A 142 -18.26 -8.32 -17.03
N TRP A 143 -17.88 -7.19 -16.43
CA TRP A 143 -18.71 -6.48 -15.47
C TRP A 143 -19.99 -5.93 -16.09
N SER A 144 -19.92 -5.39 -17.31
CA SER A 144 -21.10 -4.93 -18.06
C SER A 144 -22.05 -6.08 -18.38
N PHE A 145 -21.53 -7.25 -18.74
CA PHE A 145 -22.32 -8.46 -18.94
C PHE A 145 -23.01 -8.93 -17.65
N ILE A 146 -22.31 -8.90 -16.51
CA ILE A 146 -22.88 -9.26 -15.20
C ILE A 146 -23.96 -8.26 -14.78
N LEU A 147 -23.72 -6.95 -14.93
CA LEU A 147 -24.69 -5.91 -14.65
C LEU A 147 -25.92 -6.00 -15.56
N LEU A 148 -25.73 -6.31 -16.85
CA LEU A 148 -26.83 -6.56 -17.77
C LEU A 148 -27.65 -7.76 -17.32
N LYS A 149 -27.00 -8.90 -17.01
CA LYS A 149 -27.67 -10.08 -16.43
C LYS A 149 -28.47 -9.72 -15.18
N LEU A 150 -27.87 -8.99 -14.24
CA LEU A 150 -28.53 -8.57 -12.99
C LEU A 150 -29.72 -7.63 -13.25
N LYS A 151 -29.59 -6.68 -14.19
CA LYS A 151 -30.67 -5.75 -14.55
C LYS A 151 -31.82 -6.49 -15.24
N THR A 152 -31.54 -7.47 -16.10
CA THR A 152 -32.54 -8.34 -16.72
C THR A 152 -33.24 -9.23 -15.71
N PHE A 153 -32.50 -9.79 -14.74
CA PHE A 153 -33.07 -10.59 -13.65
C PHE A 153 -33.96 -9.73 -12.72
N ARG A 154 -33.54 -8.52 -12.38
CA ARG A 154 -34.34 -7.61 -11.56
C ARG A 154 -35.65 -7.23 -12.27
N ARG A 155 -35.60 -6.97 -13.57
CA ARG A 155 -36.78 -6.64 -14.37
C ARG A 155 -37.81 -7.78 -14.41
N ARG A 156 -37.36 -9.03 -14.60
CA ARG A 156 -38.26 -10.20 -14.55
C ARG A 156 -38.95 -10.38 -13.20
N ARG A 157 -38.25 -10.12 -12.10
CA ARG A 157 -38.84 -10.23 -10.76
C ARG A 157 -39.90 -9.17 -10.49
N ASP A 158 -39.75 -7.96 -11.02
CA ASP A 158 -40.75 -6.90 -10.86
C ASP A 158 -42.01 -7.19 -11.69
N ASP A 159 -41.87 -7.86 -12.84
CA ASP A 159 -43.00 -8.29 -13.69
C ASP A 159 -43.82 -9.44 -13.05
N ASP A 160 -43.20 -10.31 -12.24
CA ASP A 160 -43.86 -11.44 -11.56
C ASP A 160 -44.62 -11.06 -10.27
N VAL A 161 -44.38 -9.87 -9.70
CA VAL A 161 -44.99 -9.40 -8.43
C VAL A 161 -46.12 -8.38 -8.67
N GLY A 162 -46.30 -7.92 -9.91
CA GLY A 162 -47.31 -6.93 -10.31
C GLY A 162 -48.67 -7.49 -10.76
N VAL A 163 -48.98 -8.75 -10.47
CA VAL A 163 -50.28 -9.41 -10.80
C VAL A 163 -51.00 -9.85 -9.53
#